data_AF-A0A7C0VFT2-F1
#
_entry.id   AF-A0A7C0VFT2-F1
#
_cell.length_a   1.000
_cell.length_b   1.000
_cell.length_c   1.000
_cell.angle_alpha   90.00
_cell.angle_beta   90.00
_cell.angle_gamma   90.00
#
_symmetry.space_group_name_H-M   'P 1'
#
loop_
_entity.id
_entity.type
_entity.pdbx_description
1 polymer ?
#
loop_
_entity_poly.entity_id
_entity_poly.type
_entity_poly.pdbx_seq_one_letter_code
_entity_poly.pdbx_strand_id
1 'polypeptide(L)'
;MVGSLWLAVLLPVAFMPVVYLLGRQMGGRVAWVAALPLVYTTLSLVRLMPVVSGAPVAEYLEWLPGVRFGFYLDGLSLPIAALV
;
A
#
# COMPACT_ATOMS: atom_id res chain seq x y z
N MET A 1 1.59 15.27 6.81
CA MET A 1 0.56 14.76 5.89
C MET A 1 0.39 13.28 6.19
N VAL A 2 -0.81 12.85 6.59
CA VAL A 2 -1.12 11.41 6.75
C VAL A 2 -0.97 10.78 5.36
N GLY A 3 -0.14 9.75 5.24
CA GLY A 3 0.03 9.05 3.96
C GLY A 3 -1.28 8.37 3.56
N SER A 4 -1.62 8.39 2.27
CA SER A 4 -2.88 7.80 1.82
C SER A 4 -2.81 6.27 1.83
N LEU A 5 -3.80 5.64 2.48
CA LEU A 5 -3.96 4.19 2.52
C LEU A 5 -4.25 3.62 1.13
N TRP A 6 -5.00 4.36 0.30
CA TRP A 6 -5.21 3.99 -1.10
C TRP A 6 -3.91 3.87 -1.87
N LEU A 7 -2.97 4.81 -1.69
CA LEU A 7 -1.66 4.72 -2.35
C LEU A 7 -0.86 3.53 -1.83
N ALA A 8 -0.92 3.25 -0.52
CA ALA A 8 -0.22 2.10 0.06
C ALA A 8 -0.68 0.76 -0.54
N VAL A 9 -1.94 0.64 -0.96
CA VAL A 9 -2.47 -0.60 -1.55
C VAL A 9 -2.42 -0.61 -3.08
N LEU A 10 -2.70 0.52 -3.73
CA LEU A 10 -2.81 0.59 -5.19
C LEU A 10 -1.46 0.75 -5.88
N LEU A 11 -0.43 1.27 -5.21
CA LEU A 11 0.86 1.52 -5.86
C LEU A 11 1.53 0.23 -6.41
N PRO A 12 1.60 -0.89 -5.66
CA PRO A 12 2.15 -2.14 -6.20
C PRO A 12 1.34 -2.68 -7.37
N VAL A 13 0.00 -2.57 -7.30
CA VAL A 13 -0.90 -2.99 -8.37
C VAL A 13 -0.69 -2.15 -9.63
N ALA A 14 -0.57 -0.83 -9.48
CA ALA A 14 -0.29 0.09 -10.58
C ALA A 14 1.10 -0.17 -11.21
N PHE A 15 2.06 -0.69 -10.45
CA PHE A 15 3.38 -1.06 -10.94
C PHE A 15 3.42 -2.43 -11.64
N MET A 16 2.41 -3.30 -11.49
CA MET A 16 2.35 -4.59 -12.17
C MET A 16 2.59 -4.51 -13.70
N PRO A 17 1.91 -3.64 -14.47
CA PRO A 17 2.18 -3.53 -15.91
C PRO A 17 3.61 -3.07 -16.22
N VAL A 18 4.16 -2.17 -15.41
CA VAL A 18 5.54 -1.66 -15.58
C VAL A 18 6.54 -2.79 -15.37
N VAL A 19 6.38 -3.56 -14.29
CA VAL A 19 7.21 -4.73 -13.99
C VAL A 19 7.07 -5.80 -15.07
N TYR A 20 5.86 -6.05 -15.57
CA TYR A 20 5.63 -7.02 -16.64
C TYR A 20 6.38 -6.64 -17.94
N LEU A 21 6.25 -5.38 -18.37
CA LEU A 21 6.90 -4.90 -19.59
C LEU A 21 8.43 -4.89 -19.47
N LEU A 22 8.97 -4.39 -18.35
CA LEU A 22 10.41 -4.37 -18.10
C LEU A 22 10.98 -5.77 -17.87
N GLY A 23 10.17 -6.69 -17.34
CA GLY A 23 10.57 -8.09 -17.12
C GLY A 23 10.92 -8.81 -18.41
N ARG A 24 10.27 -8.44 -19.52
CA ARG A 24 10.60 -8.98 -20.86
C ARG A 24 12.00 -8.58 -21.34
N GLN A 25 12.53 -7.45 -20.87
CA GLN A 25 13.83 -6.92 -21.31
C GLN A 25 14.96 -7.21 -20.32
N MET A 26 14.67 -7.10 -19.01
CA MET A 26 15.66 -7.12 -17.94
C MET A 26 15.86 -8.52 -17.32
N GLY A 27 14.98 -9.47 -17.63
CA GLY A 27 14.97 -10.79 -17.00
C GLY A 27 14.86 -10.67 -15.47
N GLY A 28 15.69 -11.44 -14.75
CA GLY A 28 15.66 -11.48 -13.27
C GLY A 28 15.98 -10.15 -12.57
N ARG A 29 16.63 -9.19 -13.26
CA ARG A 29 16.94 -7.87 -12.66
C ARG A 29 15.70 -7.02 -12.42
N VAL A 30 14.56 -7.35 -13.06
CA VAL A 30 13.29 -6.65 -12.85
C VAL A 30 12.77 -6.75 -11.41
N ALA A 31 13.24 -7.74 -10.64
CA ALA A 31 12.91 -7.87 -9.22
C ALA A 31 13.25 -6.60 -8.41
N TRP A 32 14.34 -5.90 -8.76
CA TRP A 32 14.69 -4.62 -8.13
C TRP A 32 13.68 -3.51 -8.44
N VAL A 33 13.10 -3.52 -9.63
CA VAL A 33 12.05 -2.57 -10.02
C VAL A 33 10.75 -2.91 -9.29
N ALA A 34 10.43 -4.21 -9.15
CA ALA A 34 9.27 -4.67 -8.40
C ALA A 34 9.39 -4.38 -6.89
N ALA A 35 10.62 -4.34 -6.35
CA ALA A 35 10.86 -4.01 -4.95
C ALA A 35 10.59 -2.53 -4.64
N LEU A 36 10.74 -1.61 -5.60
CA LEU A 36 10.52 -0.18 -5.37
C LEU A 36 9.13 0.18 -4.81
N PRO A 37 8.01 -0.22 -5.44
CA PRO A 37 6.69 0.06 -4.88
C PRO A 37 6.49 -0.61 -3.53
N LEU A 38 6.97 -1.84 -3.33
CA LEU A 38 6.85 -2.55 -2.05
C LEU A 38 7.60 -1.83 -0.92
N VAL A 39 8.85 -1.42 -1.16
CA VAL A 39 9.61 -0.65 -0.17
C VAL A 39 8.93 0.68 0.15
N TYR A 40 8.37 1.35 -0.87
CA TYR A 40 7.61 2.59 -0.65
C TYR A 40 6.37 2.37 0.22
N THR A 41 5.60 1.30 -0.03
CA THR A 41 4.40 0.99 0.75
C THR A 41 4.76 0.60 2.18
N THR A 42 5.77 -0.26 2.39
CA THR A 42 6.26 -0.62 3.72
C THR A 42 6.73 0.62 4.50
N LEU A 43 7.54 1.49 3.89
CA LEU A 43 7.99 2.72 4.54
C LEU A 43 6.83 3.66 4.89
N SER A 44 5.82 3.72 4.03
CA SER A 44 4.62 4.54 4.27
C SER A 44 3.81 4.01 5.46
N LEU A 45 3.65 2.69 5.57
CA LEU A 45 2.94 2.05 6.69
C LEU A 45 3.71 2.16 8.01
N VAL A 46 5.03 1.95 8.00
CA VAL A 46 5.89 2.11 9.20
C VAL A 46 5.83 3.55 9.72
N ARG A 47 5.77 4.56 8.85
CA ARG A 47 5.59 5.96 9.26
C ARG A 47 4.24 6.24 9.95
N LEU A 48 3.22 5.42 9.71
CA LEU A 48 1.91 5.55 10.34
C LEU A 48 1.84 4.89 11.72
N MET A 49 2.81 4.05 12.11
CA MET A 49 2.85 3.39 13.43
C MET A 49 2.58 4.32 14.62
N PRO A 50 3.29 5.46 14.80
CA PRO A 50 3.06 6.33 15.95
C PRO A 50 1.71 7.05 15.91
N VAL A 51 1.10 7.18 14.74
CA VAL A 51 -0.23 7.79 14.58
C VAL A 51 -1.30 6.78 14.97
N VAL A 52 -1.18 5.56 14.44
CA VAL A 52 -2.14 4.46 14.65
C VAL A 52 -2.17 4.00 16.11
N SER A 53 -1.07 4.14 16.86
CA SER A 53 -1.07 3.87 18.30
C SER A 53 -1.92 4.85 19.12
N GLY A 54 -2.19 6.04 18.59
CA GLY A 54 -3.01 7.07 19.25
C GLY A 54 -4.46 7.09 18.77
N ALA A 55 -4.69 6.86 17.47
CA ALA A 55 -6.01 6.75 16.86
C ALA A 55 -5.95 5.97 15.54
N PRO A 56 -6.97 5.15 15.22
CA PRO A 56 -7.03 4.44 13.94
C PRO A 56 -7.16 5.42 12.77
N VAL A 57 -6.56 5.07 11.64
CA VAL A 57 -6.63 5.83 10.38
C VAL A 57 -7.58 5.13 9.43
N ALA A 58 -8.57 5.85 8.90
CA ALA A 58 -9.57 5.26 8.02
C ALA A 58 -9.82 6.10 6.77
N GLU A 59 -9.82 5.45 5.61
CA GLU A 59 -10.12 6.06 4.32
C GLU A 59 -11.23 5.28 3.63
N TYR A 60 -12.37 5.92 3.38
CA TYR A 60 -13.53 5.29 2.77
C TYR A 60 -14.01 6.07 1.54
N LEU A 61 -14.46 5.33 0.53
CA LEU A 61 -15.24 5.81 -0.59
C LEU A 61 -16.64 5.19 -0.56
N GLU A 62 -17.63 5.92 -1.05
CA GLU A 62 -18.97 5.36 -1.27
C GLU A 62 -18.94 4.51 -2.54
N TRP A 63 -19.23 3.22 -2.41
CA TRP A 63 -19.20 2.29 -3.53
C TRP A 63 -20.59 2.10 -4.14
N LEU A 64 -21.58 1.91 -3.28
CA LEU A 64 -23.00 1.84 -3.61
C LEU A 64 -23.77 2.67 -2.57
N PRO A 65 -25.02 3.09 -2.84
CA PRO A 65 -25.84 3.80 -1.88
C PRO A 65 -25.92 3.04 -0.56
N GLY A 66 -25.41 3.63 0.53
CA GLY A 66 -25.37 3.00 1.86
C GLY A 66 -24.24 1.98 2.08
N VAL A 67 -23.37 1.75 1.10
CA VAL A 67 -22.21 0.85 1.21
C VAL A 67 -20.91 1.64 1.01
N ARG A 68 -20.10 1.69 2.07
CA ARG A 68 -18.78 2.32 2.06
C ARG A 68 -17.71 1.25 1.96
N PHE A 69 -16.79 1.41 1.02
CA PHE A 69 -15.63 0.55 0.87
C PHE A 69 -14.38 1.36 1.22
N GLY A 70 -13.41 0.74 1.88
CA GLY A 70 -12.24 1.48 2.31
C GLY A 70 -11.29 0.68 3.17
N PHE A 71 -10.30 1.39 3.66
CA PHE A 71 -9.25 0.85 4.51
C PHE A 71 -9.37 1.41 5.90
N TYR A 72 -9.25 0.53 6.88
CA TYR A 72 -9.22 0.86 8.29
C TYR A 72 -7.92 0.29 8.85
N LEU A 73 -7.01 1.20 9.23
CA LEU A 73 -5.70 0.88 9.75
C LEU A 73 -5.68 1.16 11.26
N ASP A 74 -5.54 0.10 12.03
CA ASP A 74 -5.45 0.06 13.48
C ASP A 74 -4.20 -0.68 13.95
N GLY A 75 -4.01 -0.78 15.28
CA GLY A 75 -2.84 -1.43 15.85
C GLY A 75 -2.66 -2.90 15.49
N LEU A 76 -3.72 -3.56 15.00
CA LEU A 76 -3.69 -4.97 14.60
C LEU A 76 -3.45 -5.13 13.09
N SER A 77 -4.13 -4.34 12.26
CA SER A 77 -4.00 -4.40 10.80
C SER A 77 -2.68 -3.82 10.31
N LEU A 78 -2.08 -2.86 11.01
CA LEU A 78 -0.80 -2.27 10.63
C LEU A 78 0.35 -3.29 10.55
N PRO A 79 0.66 -4.10 11.59
CA PRO A 79 1.75 -5.07 11.51
C PRO A 79 1.51 -6.14 10.44
N ILE A 80 0.25 -6.50 10.18
CA ILE A 80 -0.11 -7.41 9.09
C ILE A 80 0.17 -6.77 7.73
N ALA A 81 -0.27 -5.53 7.53
CA ALA A 81 -0.08 -4.81 6.28
C ALA A 81 1.40 -4.48 6.00
N ALA A 82 2.22 -4.26 7.03
CA ALA A 82 3.65 -3.96 6.88
C ALA A 82 4.52 -5.19 6.56
N LEU A 83 3.99 -6.40 6.80
CA LEU A 83 4.70 -7.66 6.54
C LEU A 83 4.55 -8.14 5.09
N VAL A 84 3.45 -7.75 4.44
CA VAL A 84 3.09 -8.10 3.05
C VAL A 84 3.67 -7.08 2.08
#